data_AF-A0A6D2GBF2-F1
#
_entry.id   AF-A0A6D2GBF2-F1
#
_cell.length_a   1.000
_cell.length_b   1.000
_cell.length_c   1.000
_cell.angle_alpha   90.00
_cell.angle_beta   90.00
_cell.angle_gamma   90.00
#
_symmetry.space_group_name_H-M   'P 1'
#
loop_
_entity.id
_entity.type
_entity.pdbx_description
1 polymer ?
#
loop_
_entity_poly.entity_id
_entity_poly.type
_entity_poly.pdbx_seq_one_letter_code
_entity_poly.pdbx_strand_id
1 'polypeptide(L)'
;MVTIRGGQGWENISSYIQRDIKKLRSQLTLGDSSTAGDIFDSLQFRGVRLQTDTAMLPYSQQGFAPVIRGIAKSDARVTVKQNGYTVYQTYVSAGAFEITDIPQVSSGSDFDVTITEADGSERSFIQTSSSLPVMQREGALQYSFAAGHYQSNDNSGEPNLAEGQLIYGLPYGFTVYGGVLGSNFYRSGALGFGVDLHNLGAFSFDATSARSEIQDQIWQGMSYRAQYAKNIDTTNTNLTLASYRYSTRNFYTFTEALNNRTSDNDDSFYAYRNSNNRRSRLQVNISQNLNTWGSFYLSGYQQDYWGLEGYERTLTVGYNQSWEKVRFMLNYSLTQTPTSQRDEQVSLTVSIPLDKWLPSAWANYTWTDNRHHNQQHQVGLSGTALKDNNLNYSLQHSWGNQGARENGSMSATYQGSFGTVSGGYNYDNHSQQMNYQLQGGLIGHAGGITLAQTLSETMTLVNAENAADIKVENGTGVYTDSRGYAVAPYSSPYRTNSILLNTATNPLVDIAEPVKEVIPTRGAVALATFSTRTGGRVLLTLKRHGGSVPFGAVATLEEENGKRYASIVGDNGQVYLTGVKGDEKVTVKWGESVAQQCTATLLFSSNEAPRRTLRVLSSECK
;
A
#
# COMPACT_ATOMS: atom_id res chain seq x y z
N MET A 1 -16.77 -10.60 -7.74
CA MET A 1 -17.94 -9.88 -8.28
C MET A 1 -18.09 -8.61 -7.48
N VAL A 2 -18.07 -7.45 -8.13
CA VAL A 2 -18.31 -6.14 -7.52
C VAL A 2 -19.59 -5.59 -8.15
N THR A 3 -20.57 -5.20 -7.34
CA THR A 3 -21.88 -4.70 -7.83
C THR A 3 -22.25 -3.44 -7.07
N ILE A 4 -22.71 -2.42 -7.77
CA ILE A 4 -23.28 -1.21 -7.17
C ILE A 4 -24.77 -1.13 -7.45
N ARG A 5 -25.52 -0.52 -6.53
CA ARG A 5 -26.94 -0.22 -6.75
C ARG A 5 -27.07 1.23 -7.20
N GLY A 6 -27.39 1.43 -8.48
CA GLY A 6 -27.72 2.73 -9.05
C GLY A 6 -29.22 3.04 -8.97
N GLY A 7 -29.61 4.22 -9.46
CA GLY A 7 -31.00 4.68 -9.48
C GLY A 7 -31.97 3.82 -10.31
N GLN A 8 -31.45 2.92 -11.17
CA GLN A 8 -32.26 2.05 -12.05
C GLN A 8 -32.03 0.54 -11.84
N GLY A 9 -31.18 0.11 -10.89
CA GLY A 9 -30.94 -1.32 -10.66
C GLY A 9 -29.57 -1.65 -10.09
N TRP A 10 -29.19 -2.94 -10.19
CA TRP A 10 -27.87 -3.43 -9.84
C TRP A 10 -26.97 -3.42 -11.07
N GLU A 11 -25.81 -2.80 -10.95
CA GLU A 11 -24.79 -2.70 -12.00
C GLU A 11 -23.57 -3.51 -11.59
N ASN A 12 -23.22 -4.51 -12.39
CA ASN A 12 -22.02 -5.33 -12.18
C ASN A 12 -20.80 -4.58 -12.74
N ILE A 13 -19.84 -4.30 -11.86
CA ILE A 13 -18.61 -3.59 -12.20
C ILE A 13 -17.52 -4.56 -12.67
N SER A 14 -17.35 -5.68 -11.97
CA SER A 14 -16.30 -6.65 -12.32
C SER A 14 -16.56 -8.03 -11.75
N SER A 15 -16.27 -9.05 -12.55
CA SER A 15 -16.34 -10.46 -12.20
C SER A 15 -15.16 -11.21 -12.80
N TYR A 16 -14.28 -11.74 -11.96
CA TYR A 16 -13.10 -12.45 -12.39
C TYR A 16 -12.72 -13.60 -11.45
N ILE A 17 -11.90 -14.50 -11.96
CA ILE A 17 -11.20 -15.56 -11.25
C ILE A 17 -9.71 -15.35 -11.50
N GLN A 18 -8.91 -15.35 -10.45
CA GLN A 18 -7.46 -15.18 -10.54
C GLN A 18 -6.70 -16.34 -9.91
N ARG A 19 -5.53 -16.66 -10.47
CA ARG A 19 -4.63 -17.70 -9.96
C ARG A 19 -3.17 -17.39 -10.25
N ASP A 20 -2.34 -17.54 -9.24
CA ASP A 20 -0.89 -17.41 -9.36
C ASP A 20 -0.25 -18.67 -9.99
N ILE A 21 0.64 -18.44 -10.96
CA ILE A 21 1.47 -19.46 -11.61
C ILE A 21 2.92 -19.27 -11.15
N LYS A 22 3.27 -19.90 -10.04
CA LYS A 22 4.58 -19.78 -9.38
C LYS A 22 5.78 -20.02 -10.31
N LYS A 23 5.71 -21.03 -11.18
CA LYS A 23 6.80 -21.38 -12.12
C LYS A 23 7.12 -20.24 -13.09
N LEU A 24 6.12 -19.43 -13.44
CA LEU A 24 6.24 -18.31 -14.36
C LEU A 24 6.36 -16.95 -13.65
N ARG A 25 6.33 -16.94 -12.31
CA ARG A 25 6.23 -15.72 -11.49
C ARG A 25 5.14 -14.77 -12.01
N SER A 26 3.99 -15.33 -12.36
CA SER A 26 2.93 -14.64 -13.09
C SER A 26 1.56 -14.92 -12.51
N GLN A 27 0.61 -14.03 -12.76
CA GLN A 27 -0.80 -14.18 -12.41
C GLN A 27 -1.63 -14.41 -13.68
N LEU A 28 -2.51 -15.41 -13.64
CA LEU A 28 -3.54 -15.67 -14.64
C LEU A 28 -4.88 -15.12 -14.14
N THR A 29 -5.52 -14.26 -14.91
CA THR A 29 -6.85 -13.68 -14.63
C THR A 29 -7.82 -14.10 -15.74
N LEU A 30 -9.01 -14.55 -15.37
CA LEU A 30 -10.12 -14.90 -16.26
C LEU A 30 -11.34 -14.07 -15.89
N GLY A 31 -11.95 -13.37 -16.83
CA GLY A 31 -13.09 -12.46 -16.59
C GLY A 31 -12.71 -11.00 -16.81
N ASP A 32 -13.30 -10.10 -16.02
CA ASP A 32 -13.08 -8.66 -16.14
C ASP A 32 -11.70 -8.25 -15.61
N SER A 33 -10.92 -7.58 -16.46
CA SER A 33 -9.58 -7.11 -16.12
C SER A 33 -9.18 -5.92 -17.02
N SER A 34 -7.97 -5.41 -16.82
CA SER A 34 -7.37 -4.38 -17.67
C SER A 34 -6.03 -4.85 -18.25
N THR A 35 -5.65 -4.34 -19.42
CA THR A 35 -4.29 -4.55 -19.94
C THR A 35 -3.26 -3.77 -19.11
N ALA A 36 -1.97 -4.15 -19.21
CA ALA A 36 -0.94 -3.69 -18.28
C ALA A 36 -0.67 -2.17 -18.32
N GLY A 37 -0.84 -1.55 -19.49
CA GLY A 37 -0.65 -0.10 -19.65
C GLY A 37 0.82 0.36 -19.71
N ASP A 38 1.79 -0.55 -19.81
CA ASP A 38 3.22 -0.20 -19.82
C ASP A 38 3.64 0.45 -21.16
N ILE A 39 3.20 -0.15 -22.28
CA ILE A 39 3.54 0.29 -23.66
C ILE A 39 2.35 0.99 -24.33
N PHE A 40 1.20 0.32 -24.40
CA PHE A 40 -0.05 0.88 -24.90
C PHE A 40 -0.89 1.48 -23.77
N ASP A 41 -1.92 2.25 -24.12
CA ASP A 41 -2.91 2.71 -23.13
C ASP A 41 -3.61 1.51 -22.48
N SER A 42 -3.91 1.58 -21.18
CA SER A 42 -4.61 0.48 -20.48
C SER A 42 -6.06 0.38 -20.95
N LEU A 43 -6.46 -0.81 -21.39
CA LEU A 43 -7.79 -1.11 -21.90
C LEU A 43 -8.52 -2.07 -20.96
N GLN A 44 -9.76 -1.74 -20.60
CA GLN A 44 -10.64 -2.65 -19.86
C GLN A 44 -11.18 -3.73 -20.82
N PHE A 45 -11.17 -4.98 -20.39
CA PHE A 45 -11.63 -6.10 -21.21
C PHE A 45 -12.15 -7.26 -20.35
N ARG A 46 -13.01 -8.08 -20.95
CA ARG A 46 -13.44 -9.37 -20.42
C ARG A 46 -12.78 -10.50 -21.20
N GLY A 47 -11.95 -11.30 -20.56
CA GLY A 47 -11.23 -12.38 -21.23
C GLY A 47 -10.18 -13.07 -20.36
N VAL A 48 -9.03 -13.35 -20.95
CA VAL A 48 -7.89 -14.00 -20.30
C VAL A 48 -6.70 -13.06 -20.26
N ARG A 49 -6.03 -12.96 -19.10
CA ARG A 49 -4.78 -12.22 -18.92
C ARG A 49 -3.73 -13.10 -18.25
N LEU A 50 -2.52 -13.14 -18.77
CA LEU A 50 -1.35 -13.70 -18.10
C LEU A 50 -0.26 -12.63 -18.02
N GLN A 51 0.10 -12.22 -16.81
CA GLN A 51 1.06 -11.13 -16.58
C GLN A 51 2.04 -11.48 -15.47
N THR A 52 3.30 -11.05 -15.60
CA THR A 52 4.31 -11.14 -14.52
C THR A 52 3.83 -10.40 -13.26
N ASP A 53 3.85 -11.05 -12.10
CA ASP A 53 3.56 -10.41 -10.80
C ASP A 53 4.89 -10.10 -10.10
N THR A 54 5.33 -8.85 -10.19
CA THR A 54 6.60 -8.39 -9.60
C THR A 54 6.59 -8.51 -8.08
N ALA A 55 5.44 -8.61 -7.42
CA ALA A 55 5.37 -8.83 -5.98
C ALA A 55 5.88 -10.22 -5.57
N MET A 56 5.96 -11.19 -6.49
CA MET A 56 6.58 -12.49 -6.23
C MET A 56 8.11 -12.42 -6.14
N LEU A 57 8.73 -11.33 -6.62
CA LEU A 57 10.17 -11.11 -6.45
C LEU A 57 10.46 -10.64 -5.01
N PRO A 58 11.61 -11.01 -4.43
CA PRO A 58 12.08 -10.42 -3.19
C PRO A 58 12.07 -8.89 -3.28
N TYR A 59 11.78 -8.20 -2.17
CA TYR A 59 11.70 -6.73 -2.16
C TYR A 59 12.96 -6.05 -2.71
N SER A 60 14.13 -6.64 -2.43
CA SER A 60 15.43 -6.22 -2.92
C SER A 60 15.61 -6.29 -4.44
N GLN A 61 14.72 -7.00 -5.15
CA GLN A 61 14.75 -7.20 -6.60
C GLN A 61 13.56 -6.53 -7.32
N GLN A 62 12.71 -5.80 -6.59
CA GLN A 62 11.59 -5.06 -7.17
C GLN A 62 12.06 -3.70 -7.71
N GLY A 63 11.40 -3.24 -8.77
CA GLY A 63 11.74 -1.98 -9.45
C GLY A 63 13.11 -1.99 -10.14
N PHE A 64 13.49 -0.86 -10.72
CA PHE A 64 14.82 -0.69 -11.31
C PHE A 64 15.85 -0.31 -10.24
N ALA A 65 16.98 -1.01 -10.25
CA ALA A 65 18.20 -0.57 -9.59
C ALA A 65 19.40 -0.97 -10.47
N PRO A 66 20.43 -0.12 -10.60
CA PRO A 66 21.65 -0.47 -11.31
C PRO A 66 22.38 -1.62 -10.62
N VAL A 67 23.00 -2.49 -11.40
CA VAL A 67 23.88 -3.55 -10.88
C VAL A 67 25.23 -2.94 -10.52
N ILE A 68 25.63 -3.08 -9.25
CA ILE A 68 26.91 -2.56 -8.79
C ILE A 68 27.99 -3.61 -9.07
N ARG A 69 28.93 -3.31 -9.96
CA ARG A 69 30.06 -4.17 -10.31
C ARG A 69 31.36 -3.58 -9.76
N GLY A 70 32.22 -4.41 -9.18
CA GLY A 70 33.50 -3.98 -8.61
C GLY A 70 34.52 -5.12 -8.50
N ILE A 71 35.75 -4.78 -8.10
CA ILE A 71 36.82 -5.75 -7.85
C ILE A 71 37.40 -5.47 -6.46
N ALA A 72 37.30 -6.46 -5.57
CA ALA A 72 37.94 -6.49 -4.27
C ALA A 72 39.34 -7.14 -4.38
N LYS A 73 40.37 -6.53 -3.77
CA LYS A 73 41.74 -7.10 -3.77
C LYS A 73 41.93 -8.17 -2.70
N SER A 74 41.09 -8.16 -1.67
CA SER A 74 41.06 -9.07 -0.53
C SER A 74 39.62 -9.39 -0.15
N ASP A 75 39.42 -10.16 0.93
CA ASP A 75 38.09 -10.29 1.53
C ASP A 75 37.67 -8.91 2.08
N ALA A 76 36.71 -8.29 1.39
CA ALA A 76 36.38 -6.89 1.58
C ALA A 76 34.93 -6.74 2.07
N ARG A 77 34.68 -5.70 2.86
CA ARG A 77 33.34 -5.26 3.23
C ARG A 77 32.87 -4.21 2.25
N VAL A 78 31.78 -4.48 1.55
CA VAL A 78 31.13 -3.52 0.64
C VAL A 78 29.97 -2.87 1.35
N THR A 79 30.00 -1.55 1.47
CA THR A 79 28.96 -0.72 2.08
C THR A 79 28.38 0.19 1.02
N VAL A 80 27.06 0.14 0.83
CA VAL A 80 26.35 1.01 -0.10
C VAL A 80 25.48 1.97 0.71
N LYS A 81 25.65 3.26 0.46
CA LYS A 81 24.86 4.33 1.06
C LYS A 81 24.01 5.04 0.01
N GLN A 82 22.82 5.48 0.40
CA GLN A 82 21.96 6.34 -0.42
C GLN A 82 21.48 7.49 0.47
N ASN A 83 21.59 8.73 0.01
CA ASN A 83 21.32 9.93 0.84
C ASN A 83 22.03 9.92 2.21
N GLY A 84 23.25 9.40 2.28
CA GLY A 84 24.05 9.29 3.51
C GLY A 84 23.69 8.14 4.46
N TYR A 85 22.60 7.41 4.20
CA TYR A 85 22.20 6.24 4.98
C TYR A 85 22.70 4.94 4.35
N THR A 86 23.23 4.01 5.14
CA THR A 86 23.60 2.67 4.65
C THR A 86 22.34 1.90 4.25
N VAL A 87 22.21 1.62 2.94
CA VAL A 87 21.09 0.86 2.38
C VAL A 87 21.42 -0.61 2.14
N TYR A 88 22.71 -0.95 2.05
CA TYR A 88 23.18 -2.31 1.87
C TYR A 88 24.59 -2.46 2.45
N GLN A 89 24.89 -3.60 3.08
CA GLN A 89 26.22 -3.91 3.57
C GLN A 89 26.45 -5.42 3.52
N THR A 90 27.52 -5.86 2.85
CA THR A 90 27.88 -7.28 2.75
C THR A 90 29.40 -7.48 2.74
N TYR A 91 29.84 -8.73 2.91
CA TYR A 91 31.24 -9.12 2.72
C TYR A 91 31.37 -9.88 1.39
N VAL A 92 32.38 -9.53 0.60
CA VAL A 92 32.70 -10.17 -0.68
C VAL A 92 34.09 -10.78 -0.61
N SER A 93 34.30 -11.92 -1.27
CA SER A 93 35.62 -12.54 -1.39
C SER A 93 36.54 -11.72 -2.30
N ALA A 94 37.84 -11.95 -2.18
CA ALA A 94 38.83 -11.39 -3.11
C ALA A 94 38.49 -11.75 -4.58
N GLY A 95 38.38 -10.74 -5.45
CA GLY A 95 38.03 -10.90 -6.85
C GLY A 95 36.92 -9.96 -7.32
N ALA A 96 36.41 -10.23 -8.52
CA ALA A 96 35.28 -9.49 -9.07
C ALA A 96 33.99 -9.86 -8.33
N PHE A 97 33.14 -8.88 -8.05
CA PHE A 97 31.83 -9.07 -7.45
C PHE A 97 30.77 -8.26 -8.19
N GLU A 98 29.52 -8.71 -8.09
CA GLU A 98 28.34 -7.97 -8.52
C GLU A 98 27.28 -8.00 -7.41
N ILE A 99 26.58 -6.88 -7.21
CA ILE A 99 25.48 -6.75 -6.25
C ILE A 99 24.22 -6.42 -7.04
N THR A 100 23.25 -7.33 -7.00
CA THR A 100 22.00 -7.26 -7.78
C THR A 100 20.75 -7.06 -6.91
N ASP A 101 20.89 -7.13 -5.60
CA ASP A 101 19.83 -7.20 -4.58
C ASP A 101 19.74 -5.92 -3.72
N ILE A 102 19.95 -4.77 -4.35
CA ILE A 102 19.79 -3.47 -3.68
C ILE A 102 18.32 -3.03 -3.76
N PRO A 103 17.64 -2.76 -2.63
CA PRO A 103 16.28 -2.25 -2.66
C PRO A 103 16.23 -0.83 -3.25
N GLN A 104 15.19 -0.54 -4.03
CA GLN A 104 14.93 0.83 -4.48
C GLN A 104 14.29 1.63 -3.32
N VAL A 105 15.11 2.23 -2.46
CA VAL A 105 14.65 2.98 -1.27
C VAL A 105 14.15 4.38 -1.65
N SER A 106 14.75 4.99 -2.67
CA SER A 106 14.26 6.23 -3.27
C SER A 106 14.43 6.19 -4.79
N SER A 107 13.45 6.71 -5.53
CA SER A 107 13.59 6.90 -6.97
C SER A 107 14.58 8.02 -7.23
N GLY A 108 15.81 7.61 -7.54
CA GLY A 108 16.79 8.45 -8.21
C GLY A 108 17.97 8.96 -7.38
N SER A 109 18.14 8.68 -6.09
CA SER A 109 19.39 9.12 -5.40
C SER A 109 20.56 8.21 -5.76
N ASP A 110 21.74 8.78 -5.94
CA ASP A 110 22.96 8.02 -6.25
C ASP A 110 23.37 7.14 -5.07
N PHE A 111 23.99 6.00 -5.39
CA PHE A 111 24.55 5.09 -4.42
C PHE A 111 26.04 5.40 -4.22
N ASP A 112 26.45 5.74 -3.01
CA ASP A 112 27.85 5.82 -2.61
C ASP A 112 28.31 4.43 -2.16
N VAL A 113 29.17 3.81 -2.95
CA VAL A 113 29.70 2.46 -2.72
C VAL A 113 31.10 2.60 -2.14
N THR A 114 31.30 2.11 -0.92
CA THR A 114 32.61 2.02 -0.28
C THR A 114 33.02 0.55 -0.11
N ILE A 115 34.19 0.20 -0.64
CA ILE A 115 34.84 -1.10 -0.48
C ILE A 115 35.95 -0.93 0.57
N THR A 116 35.77 -1.52 1.76
CA THR A 116 36.79 -1.58 2.81
C THR A 116 37.51 -2.94 2.71
N GLU A 117 38.78 -2.95 2.32
CA GLU A 117 39.62 -4.13 2.20
C GLU A 117 40.06 -4.66 3.59
N ALA A 118 40.60 -5.88 3.65
CA ALA A 118 41.05 -6.51 4.90
C ALA A 118 42.18 -5.76 5.61
N ASP A 119 42.98 -4.99 4.86
CA ASP A 119 44.05 -4.13 5.37
C ASP A 119 43.55 -2.77 5.90
N GLY A 120 42.23 -2.52 5.82
CA GLY A 120 41.60 -1.27 6.21
C GLY A 120 41.66 -0.18 5.14
N SER A 121 42.24 -0.44 3.95
CA SER A 121 42.18 0.51 2.84
C SER A 121 40.75 0.60 2.29
N GLU A 122 40.30 1.83 2.02
CA GLU A 122 38.96 2.08 1.48
C GLU A 122 39.05 2.59 0.05
N ARG A 123 38.12 2.15 -0.79
CA ARG A 123 37.87 2.72 -2.12
C ARG A 123 36.40 3.01 -2.25
N SER A 124 36.07 4.25 -2.60
CA SER A 124 34.71 4.65 -2.86
C SER A 124 34.49 5.00 -4.33
N PHE A 125 33.29 4.73 -4.82
CA PHE A 125 32.81 5.21 -6.11
C PHE A 125 31.30 5.45 -6.05
N ILE A 126 30.82 6.35 -6.90
CA ILE A 126 29.40 6.69 -6.98
C ILE A 126 28.78 5.88 -8.11
N GLN A 127 27.72 5.13 -7.81
CA GLN A 127 26.84 4.51 -8.78
C GLN A 127 25.56 5.34 -8.89
N THR A 128 25.42 6.06 -9.99
CA THR A 128 24.20 6.84 -10.24
C THR A 128 23.00 5.94 -10.45
N SER A 129 21.83 6.40 -9.97
CA SER A 129 20.55 5.75 -10.15
C SER A 129 19.53 6.74 -10.70
N SER A 130 18.92 6.43 -11.82
CA SER A 130 17.74 7.13 -12.34
C SER A 130 16.85 6.10 -13.01
N SER A 131 15.53 6.16 -12.79
CA SER A 131 14.62 5.11 -13.25
C SER A 131 13.39 5.70 -13.94
N LEU A 132 13.09 5.20 -15.14
CA LEU A 132 11.80 5.39 -15.80
C LEU A 132 10.91 4.16 -15.56
N PRO A 133 9.57 4.29 -15.60
CA PRO A 133 8.67 3.17 -15.33
C PRO A 133 8.90 1.92 -16.20
N VAL A 134 9.39 2.11 -17.44
CA VAL A 134 9.66 1.00 -18.38
C VAL A 134 10.98 0.26 -18.12
N MET A 135 11.87 0.81 -17.29
CA MET A 135 13.20 0.23 -17.08
C MET A 135 13.14 -1.01 -16.18
N GLN A 136 13.93 -2.03 -16.54
CA GLN A 136 14.01 -3.29 -15.83
C GLN A 136 15.44 -3.57 -15.40
N ARG A 137 15.60 -4.34 -14.32
CA ARG A 137 16.92 -4.81 -13.89
C ARG A 137 17.52 -5.74 -14.93
N GLU A 138 18.84 -5.81 -14.98
CA GLU A 138 19.56 -6.75 -15.85
C GLU A 138 19.05 -8.19 -15.63
N GLY A 139 18.65 -8.84 -16.72
CA GLY A 139 18.09 -10.19 -16.71
C GLY A 139 16.61 -10.30 -16.31
N ALA A 140 15.97 -9.22 -15.84
CA ALA A 140 14.55 -9.22 -15.51
C ALA A 140 13.69 -9.18 -16.79
N LEU A 141 12.69 -10.05 -16.84
CA LEU A 141 11.71 -10.15 -17.90
C LEU A 141 10.33 -9.85 -17.32
N GLN A 142 9.68 -8.79 -17.83
CA GLN A 142 8.28 -8.49 -17.59
C GLN A 142 7.51 -8.71 -18.88
N TYR A 143 6.41 -9.45 -18.79
CA TYR A 143 5.53 -9.69 -19.92
C TYR A 143 4.07 -9.62 -19.51
N SER A 144 3.21 -9.31 -20.48
CA SER A 144 1.77 -9.34 -20.34
C SER A 144 1.13 -9.81 -21.62
N PHE A 145 0.23 -10.79 -21.53
CA PHE A 145 -0.59 -11.27 -22.62
C PHE A 145 -2.06 -11.15 -22.21
N ALA A 146 -2.87 -10.53 -23.07
CA ALA A 146 -4.29 -10.36 -22.86
C ALA A 146 -5.06 -10.73 -24.13
N ALA A 147 -6.20 -11.42 -24.00
CA ALA A 147 -7.10 -11.69 -25.10
C ALA A 147 -8.55 -11.74 -24.59
N GLY A 148 -9.48 -11.10 -25.29
CA GLY A 148 -10.88 -11.05 -24.87
C GLY A 148 -11.70 -10.07 -25.68
N HIS A 149 -12.74 -9.51 -25.05
CA HIS A 149 -13.58 -8.47 -25.61
C HIS A 149 -13.34 -7.17 -24.85
N TYR A 150 -13.13 -6.07 -25.56
CA TYR A 150 -13.06 -4.76 -24.94
C TYR A 150 -14.37 -4.45 -24.22
N GLN A 151 -14.27 -3.88 -23.02
CA GLN A 151 -15.42 -3.40 -22.26
C GLN A 151 -15.32 -1.90 -22.07
N SER A 152 -16.43 -1.21 -22.30
CA SER A 152 -16.60 0.20 -22.02
C SER A 152 -17.92 0.39 -21.28
N ASN A 153 -17.96 1.40 -20.42
CA ASN A 153 -19.21 1.84 -19.80
C ASN A 153 -20.08 2.64 -20.77
N ASP A 154 -19.47 3.13 -21.86
CA ASP A 154 -20.15 3.86 -22.92
C ASP A 154 -20.55 2.87 -24.03
N ASN A 155 -21.66 3.11 -24.73
CA ASN A 155 -22.23 2.25 -25.78
C ASN A 155 -21.33 2.08 -27.04
N SER A 156 -20.04 2.45 -26.94
CA SER A 156 -18.98 1.99 -27.82
C SER A 156 -18.93 0.46 -27.79
N GLY A 157 -19.17 -0.19 -28.93
CA GLY A 157 -19.32 -1.65 -29.02
C GLY A 157 -18.16 -2.47 -28.39
N GLU A 158 -18.32 -3.80 -28.34
CA GLU A 158 -17.42 -4.73 -27.65
C GLU A 158 -16.51 -5.53 -28.62
N PRO A 159 -15.56 -4.88 -29.33
CA PRO A 159 -14.71 -5.58 -30.28
C PRO A 159 -13.75 -6.57 -29.58
N ASN A 160 -13.36 -7.61 -30.30
CA ASN A 160 -12.30 -8.52 -29.87
C ASN A 160 -11.00 -7.75 -29.69
N LEU A 161 -10.23 -8.10 -28.67
CA LEU A 161 -8.96 -7.49 -28.29
C LEU A 161 -7.93 -8.59 -28.04
N ALA A 162 -6.72 -8.41 -28.57
CA ALA A 162 -5.55 -9.20 -28.20
C ALA A 162 -4.34 -8.28 -28.04
N GLU A 163 -3.63 -8.41 -26.93
CA GLU A 163 -2.45 -7.61 -26.61
C GLU A 163 -1.32 -8.53 -26.12
N GLY A 164 -0.10 -8.27 -26.57
CA GLY A 164 1.11 -8.86 -26.04
C GLY A 164 2.17 -7.79 -25.84
N GLN A 165 2.75 -7.73 -24.66
CA GLN A 165 3.83 -6.81 -24.32
C GLN A 165 4.99 -7.57 -23.67
N LEU A 166 6.22 -7.17 -23.98
CA LEU A 166 7.44 -7.75 -23.44
C LEU A 166 8.45 -6.63 -23.16
N ILE A 167 9.05 -6.66 -21.99
CA ILE A 167 10.06 -5.72 -21.50
C ILE A 167 11.20 -6.55 -20.90
N TYR A 168 12.42 -6.30 -21.36
CA TYR A 168 13.60 -7.08 -20.95
C TYR A 168 14.77 -6.17 -20.60
N GLY A 169 15.30 -6.33 -19.38
CA GLY A 169 16.49 -5.62 -18.93
C GLY A 169 17.77 -6.30 -19.43
N LEU A 170 18.55 -5.55 -20.21
CA LEU A 170 19.84 -5.93 -20.76
C LEU A 170 20.98 -5.41 -19.88
N PRO A 171 22.22 -5.90 -20.09
CA PRO A 171 23.40 -5.37 -19.38
C PRO A 171 23.61 -3.87 -19.57
N TYR A 172 24.37 -3.27 -18.65
CA TYR A 172 24.75 -1.85 -18.66
C TYR A 172 23.56 -0.87 -18.54
N GLY A 173 22.49 -1.28 -17.85
CA GLY A 173 21.33 -0.40 -17.61
C GLY A 173 20.48 -0.15 -18.86
N PHE A 174 20.63 -0.97 -19.89
CA PHE A 174 19.80 -0.91 -21.09
C PHE A 174 18.53 -1.76 -20.89
N THR A 175 17.39 -1.32 -21.41
CA THR A 175 16.13 -2.07 -21.38
C THR A 175 15.50 -1.97 -22.76
N VAL A 176 15.09 -3.10 -23.33
CA VAL A 176 14.33 -3.12 -24.59
C VAL A 176 12.91 -3.54 -24.31
N TYR A 177 11.98 -2.96 -25.05
CA TYR A 177 10.58 -3.33 -24.93
C TYR A 177 9.84 -3.22 -26.25
N GLY A 178 8.79 -4.00 -26.36
CA GLY A 178 7.94 -4.01 -27.52
C GLY A 178 6.61 -4.65 -27.22
N GLY A 179 5.62 -4.32 -28.05
CA GLY A 179 4.30 -4.89 -27.90
C GLY A 179 3.52 -4.83 -29.19
N VAL A 180 2.47 -5.64 -29.23
CA VAL A 180 1.47 -5.65 -30.29
C VAL A 180 0.08 -5.59 -29.67
N LEU A 181 -0.80 -4.84 -30.31
CA LEU A 181 -2.20 -4.67 -29.94
C LEU A 181 -3.05 -4.85 -31.19
N GLY A 182 -4.01 -5.77 -31.14
CA GLY A 182 -4.80 -6.18 -32.29
C GLY A 182 -6.27 -6.33 -31.98
N SER A 183 -7.08 -5.93 -32.94
CA SER A 183 -8.52 -6.13 -33.03
C SER A 183 -8.92 -6.29 -34.50
N ASN A 184 -10.19 -6.53 -34.77
CA ASN A 184 -10.70 -6.67 -36.14
C ASN A 184 -10.50 -5.39 -36.97
N PHE A 185 -10.60 -4.21 -36.34
CA PHE A 185 -10.52 -2.90 -36.99
C PHE A 185 -9.23 -2.13 -36.66
N TYR A 186 -8.38 -2.66 -35.77
CA TYR A 186 -7.22 -1.93 -35.24
C TYR A 186 -6.01 -2.85 -35.13
N ARG A 187 -4.84 -2.39 -35.60
CA ARG A 187 -3.56 -3.08 -35.41
C ARG A 187 -2.50 -2.08 -35.05
N SER A 188 -1.78 -2.33 -33.97
CA SER A 188 -0.69 -1.46 -33.50
C SER A 188 0.51 -2.29 -33.07
N GLY A 189 1.69 -1.74 -33.33
CA GLY A 189 2.97 -2.30 -32.94
C GLY A 189 3.86 -1.20 -32.37
N ALA A 190 4.49 -1.48 -31.24
CA ALA A 190 5.38 -0.55 -30.57
C ALA A 190 6.74 -1.19 -30.31
N LEU A 191 7.79 -0.41 -30.48
CA LEU A 191 9.16 -0.78 -30.15
C LEU A 191 9.84 0.41 -29.47
N GLY A 192 10.56 0.12 -28.40
CA GLY A 192 11.27 1.13 -27.66
C GLY A 192 12.44 0.58 -26.87
N PHE A 193 13.21 1.51 -26.33
CA PHE A 193 14.32 1.22 -25.43
C PHE A 193 14.37 2.26 -24.32
N GLY A 194 14.93 1.85 -23.19
CA GLY A 194 15.32 2.70 -22.07
C GLY A 194 16.80 2.49 -21.79
N VAL A 195 17.48 3.53 -21.34
CA VAL A 195 18.89 3.50 -20.99
C VAL A 195 19.14 4.33 -19.75
N ASP A 196 19.90 3.76 -18.82
CA ASP A 196 20.50 4.49 -17.72
C ASP A 196 21.78 5.20 -18.21
N LEU A 197 21.70 6.50 -18.44
CA LEU A 197 22.83 7.34 -18.82
C LEU A 197 23.66 7.79 -17.59
N HIS A 198 23.48 7.13 -16.45
CA HIS A 198 24.21 7.38 -15.21
C HIS A 198 24.11 8.87 -14.82
N ASN A 199 25.22 9.60 -14.78
CA ASN A 199 25.27 11.02 -14.41
C ASN A 199 24.29 11.90 -15.21
N LEU A 200 23.93 11.52 -16.44
CA LEU A 200 22.96 12.25 -17.26
C LEU A 200 21.51 11.85 -16.99
N GLY A 201 21.22 10.85 -16.16
CA GLY A 201 19.86 10.40 -15.83
C GLY A 201 19.39 9.21 -16.65
N ALA A 202 18.09 8.94 -16.64
CA ALA A 202 17.47 7.88 -17.42
C ALA A 202 16.74 8.46 -18.62
N PHE A 203 16.89 7.83 -19.78
CA PHE A 203 16.22 8.20 -21.02
C PHE A 203 15.50 7.00 -21.62
N SER A 204 14.30 7.19 -22.14
CA SER A 204 13.63 6.18 -22.95
C SER A 204 13.00 6.79 -24.19
N PHE A 205 12.99 6.01 -25.26
CA PHE A 205 12.34 6.36 -26.51
C PHE A 205 11.57 5.18 -27.06
N ASP A 206 10.34 5.42 -27.52
CA ASP A 206 9.56 4.45 -28.25
C ASP A 206 8.85 5.06 -29.46
N ALA A 207 8.64 4.20 -30.45
CA ALA A 207 7.83 4.46 -31.63
C ALA A 207 6.71 3.43 -31.71
N THR A 208 5.48 3.92 -31.86
CA THR A 208 4.27 3.11 -32.04
C THR A 208 3.70 3.39 -33.42
N SER A 209 3.48 2.36 -34.22
CA SER A 209 2.76 2.45 -35.49
C SER A 209 1.38 1.84 -35.34
N ALA A 210 0.35 2.52 -35.83
CA ALA A 210 -1.03 2.05 -35.79
C ALA A 210 -1.68 2.12 -37.17
N ARG A 211 -2.46 1.08 -37.50
CA ARG A 211 -3.38 0.99 -38.63
C ARG A 211 -4.79 0.81 -38.08
N SER A 212 -5.65 1.78 -38.37
CA SER A 212 -7.02 1.86 -37.86
C SER A 212 -8.01 1.89 -39.02
N GLU A 213 -9.10 1.16 -38.91
CA GLU A 213 -10.21 1.17 -39.85
C GLU A 213 -11.41 1.88 -39.22
N ILE A 214 -11.68 3.09 -39.70
CA ILE A 214 -12.70 4.01 -39.19
C ILE A 214 -13.60 4.37 -40.37
N GLN A 215 -14.92 4.12 -40.24
CA GLN A 215 -15.92 4.42 -41.29
C GLN A 215 -15.49 3.92 -42.69
N ASP A 216 -15.08 2.65 -42.78
CA ASP A 216 -14.59 1.98 -43.99
C ASP A 216 -13.34 2.60 -44.65
N GLN A 217 -12.65 3.51 -43.95
CA GLN A 217 -11.38 4.09 -44.37
C GLN A 217 -10.22 3.61 -43.50
N ILE A 218 -9.07 3.38 -44.14
CA ILE A 218 -7.85 2.95 -43.46
C ILE A 218 -6.99 4.17 -43.17
N TRP A 219 -6.70 4.38 -41.89
CA TRP A 219 -5.80 5.40 -41.39
C TRP A 219 -4.52 4.73 -40.88
N GLN A 220 -3.37 5.34 -41.19
CA GLN A 220 -2.06 4.85 -40.76
C GLN A 220 -1.25 6.02 -40.22
N GLY A 221 -0.69 5.84 -39.03
CA GLY A 221 0.13 6.86 -38.40
C GLY A 221 1.15 6.29 -37.43
N MET A 222 1.99 7.18 -36.94
CA MET A 222 3.01 6.89 -35.94
C MET A 222 2.90 7.85 -34.75
N SER A 223 3.25 7.34 -33.58
CA SER A 223 3.45 8.09 -32.34
C SER A 223 4.86 7.85 -31.85
N TYR A 224 5.53 8.91 -31.43
CA TYR A 224 6.85 8.89 -30.82
C TYR A 224 6.75 9.40 -29.40
N ARG A 225 7.36 8.70 -28.44
CA ARG A 225 7.40 9.10 -27.04
C ARG A 225 8.83 9.10 -26.57
N ALA A 226 9.27 10.24 -26.02
CA ALA A 226 10.54 10.39 -25.34
C ALA A 226 10.28 10.70 -23.88
N GLN A 227 10.98 10.01 -22.98
CA GLN A 227 10.89 10.21 -21.54
C GLN A 227 12.29 10.39 -20.95
N TYR A 228 12.36 11.23 -19.94
CA TYR A 228 13.59 11.54 -19.24
C TYR A 228 13.31 11.70 -17.75
N ALA A 229 14.17 11.12 -16.91
CA ALA A 229 14.12 11.27 -15.47
C ALA A 229 15.53 11.52 -14.95
N LYS A 230 15.67 12.44 -14.01
CA LYS A 230 16.96 12.75 -13.39
C LYS A 230 16.76 13.21 -11.96
N ASN A 231 17.57 12.68 -11.07
CA ASN A 231 17.79 13.30 -9.78
C ASN A 231 19.14 14.02 -9.77
N ILE A 232 19.17 15.20 -9.17
CA ILE A 232 20.34 16.03 -9.00
C ILE A 232 20.57 16.14 -7.49
N ASP A 233 21.41 15.25 -6.96
CA ASP A 233 21.66 15.17 -5.51
C ASP A 233 22.35 16.43 -4.96
N THR A 234 23.17 17.12 -5.77
CA THR A 234 23.88 18.34 -5.34
C THR A 234 22.93 19.48 -4.97
N THR A 235 21.79 19.57 -5.65
CA THR A 235 20.76 20.57 -5.39
C THR A 235 19.54 19.96 -4.71
N ASN A 236 19.47 18.65 -4.47
CA ASN A 236 18.26 17.92 -4.05
C ASN A 236 17.06 18.14 -5.01
N THR A 237 17.31 18.19 -6.32
CA THR A 237 16.28 18.34 -7.36
C THR A 237 15.90 16.99 -7.96
N ASN A 238 14.66 16.57 -7.81
CA ASN A 238 14.13 15.35 -8.41
C ASN A 238 13.19 15.68 -9.58
N LEU A 239 13.67 15.47 -10.81
CA LEU A 239 12.85 15.43 -12.02
C LEU A 239 12.36 13.99 -12.21
N THR A 240 11.20 13.69 -11.62
CA THR A 240 10.60 12.34 -11.64
C THR A 240 10.25 11.89 -13.06
N LEU A 241 9.74 12.81 -13.88
CA LEU A 241 9.38 12.52 -15.27
C LEU A 241 9.25 13.81 -16.08
N ALA A 242 10.03 13.92 -17.16
CA ALA A 242 9.76 14.77 -18.31
C ALA A 242 9.41 13.86 -19.49
N SER A 243 8.19 13.95 -20.01
CA SER A 243 7.70 13.12 -21.11
C SER A 243 7.17 13.99 -22.24
N TYR A 244 7.59 13.71 -23.47
CA TYR A 244 7.05 14.33 -24.66
C TYR A 244 6.56 13.25 -25.62
N ARG A 245 5.28 13.31 -25.98
CA ARG A 245 4.67 12.44 -26.98
C ARG A 245 4.24 13.27 -28.17
N TYR A 246 4.54 12.80 -29.38
CA TYR A 246 4.08 13.38 -30.63
C TYR A 246 3.47 12.30 -31.52
N SER A 247 2.27 12.54 -32.01
CA SER A 247 1.48 11.64 -32.85
C SER A 247 1.15 12.33 -34.17
N THR A 248 1.42 11.65 -35.29
CA THR A 248 1.05 12.12 -36.63
C THR A 248 -0.47 12.25 -36.76
N ARG A 249 -0.95 13.09 -37.69
CA ARG A 249 -2.38 13.35 -37.89
C ARG A 249 -3.24 12.11 -38.09
N ASN A 250 -2.70 11.06 -38.71
CA ASN A 250 -3.41 9.83 -39.02
C ASN A 250 -3.18 8.72 -37.98
N PHE A 251 -2.53 9.03 -36.86
CA PHE A 251 -2.37 8.11 -35.74
C PHE A 251 -3.59 8.21 -34.83
N TYR A 252 -4.17 7.06 -34.53
CA TYR A 252 -5.26 6.93 -33.56
C TYR A 252 -4.86 5.87 -32.53
N THR A 253 -5.15 6.12 -31.25
CA THR A 253 -5.14 5.04 -30.25
C THR A 253 -6.31 4.09 -30.49
N PHE A 254 -6.32 2.93 -29.83
CA PHE A 254 -7.41 1.97 -29.93
C PHE A 254 -8.77 2.61 -29.55
N THR A 255 -8.79 3.37 -28.44
CA THR A 255 -9.99 4.04 -27.95
C THR A 255 -10.43 5.19 -28.86
N GLU A 256 -9.49 6.00 -29.39
CA GLU A 256 -9.81 7.05 -30.35
C GLU A 256 -10.40 6.47 -31.65
N ALA A 257 -9.85 5.36 -32.14
CA ALA A 257 -10.36 4.68 -33.34
C ALA A 257 -11.74 4.06 -33.11
N LEU A 258 -11.98 3.46 -31.94
CA LEU A 258 -13.27 2.89 -31.57
C LEU A 258 -14.35 3.98 -31.46
N ASN A 259 -14.06 5.07 -30.73
CA ASN A 259 -15.00 6.17 -30.53
C ASN A 259 -15.39 6.83 -31.87
N ASN A 260 -14.43 7.03 -32.78
CA ASN A 260 -14.71 7.56 -34.12
C ASN A 260 -15.52 6.59 -35.00
N ARG A 261 -15.42 5.28 -34.74
CA ARG A 261 -16.15 4.25 -35.49
C ARG A 261 -17.60 4.13 -35.04
N THR A 262 -17.88 4.29 -33.76
CA THR A 262 -19.23 4.11 -33.19
C THR A 262 -20.08 5.36 -33.23
N SER A 263 -19.54 6.51 -33.66
CA SER A 263 -20.25 7.80 -33.81
C SER A 263 -21.13 8.12 -32.61
N ASP A 264 -20.59 7.94 -31.40
CA ASP A 264 -21.34 8.25 -30.19
C ASP A 264 -21.39 9.78 -30.05
N ASN A 265 -22.58 10.36 -30.27
CA ASN A 265 -22.84 11.78 -30.04
C ASN A 265 -22.92 12.00 -28.53
N ASP A 266 -21.75 12.00 -27.90
CA ASP A 266 -21.63 12.35 -26.50
C ASP A 266 -21.66 13.88 -26.39
N ASP A 267 -22.67 14.42 -25.70
CA ASP A 267 -22.77 15.85 -25.36
C ASP A 267 -21.92 16.20 -24.12
N SER A 268 -21.04 15.30 -23.66
CA SER A 268 -20.18 15.54 -22.50
C SER A 268 -19.19 16.69 -22.72
N PHE A 269 -18.73 17.24 -21.61
CA PHE A 269 -17.69 18.28 -21.57
C PHE A 269 -16.40 17.89 -22.32
N TYR A 270 -16.15 16.59 -22.53
CA TYR A 270 -14.97 16.05 -23.22
C TYR A 270 -15.25 15.53 -24.64
N ALA A 271 -16.43 15.78 -25.20
CA ALA A 271 -16.85 15.34 -26.53
C ALA A 271 -15.85 15.70 -27.66
N TYR A 272 -15.14 16.82 -27.52
CA TYR A 272 -14.10 17.25 -28.48
C TYR A 272 -12.99 16.20 -28.67
N ARG A 273 -12.75 15.32 -27.70
CA ARG A 273 -11.76 14.23 -27.78
C ARG A 273 -12.21 13.09 -28.70
N ASN A 274 -13.52 12.97 -28.97
CA ASN A 274 -14.03 11.93 -29.86
C ASN A 274 -13.79 12.29 -31.32
N SER A 275 -13.88 13.57 -31.69
CA SER A 275 -13.69 14.06 -33.05
C SER A 275 -12.26 14.52 -33.37
N ASN A 276 -11.43 14.77 -32.36
CA ASN A 276 -10.06 15.27 -32.54
C ASN A 276 -9.06 14.35 -31.84
N ASN A 277 -8.19 13.72 -32.62
CA ASN A 277 -7.13 12.88 -32.08
C ASN A 277 -5.97 13.71 -31.51
N ARG A 278 -5.30 13.16 -30.50
CA ARG A 278 -4.21 13.84 -29.78
C ARG A 278 -2.99 14.01 -30.68
N ARG A 279 -2.45 15.24 -30.75
CA ARG A 279 -1.25 15.58 -31.51
C ARG A 279 0.02 15.47 -30.67
N SER A 280 0.09 16.25 -29.60
CA SER A 280 1.30 16.36 -28.79
C SER A 280 0.94 16.45 -27.33
N ARG A 281 1.73 15.81 -26.46
CA ARG A 281 1.58 15.91 -25.01
C ARG A 281 2.94 16.09 -24.37
N LEU A 282 3.12 17.22 -23.70
CA LEU A 282 4.26 17.50 -22.82
C LEU A 282 3.81 17.29 -21.37
N GLN A 283 4.58 16.55 -20.59
CA GLN A 283 4.35 16.34 -19.16
C GLN A 283 5.64 16.52 -18.39
N VAL A 284 5.59 17.23 -17.25
CA VAL A 284 6.74 17.50 -16.40
C VAL A 284 6.33 17.36 -14.94
N ASN A 285 7.16 16.66 -14.16
CA ASN A 285 7.06 16.55 -12.70
C ASN A 285 8.42 16.80 -12.08
N ILE A 286 8.53 17.90 -11.32
CA ILE A 286 9.73 18.34 -10.63
C ILE A 286 9.39 18.50 -9.16
N SER A 287 10.24 17.98 -8.28
CA SER A 287 10.23 18.27 -6.87
C SER A 287 11.62 18.70 -6.43
N GLN A 288 11.67 19.69 -5.56
CA GLN A 288 12.88 20.34 -5.11
C GLN A 288 12.81 20.45 -3.60
N ASN A 289 13.71 19.75 -2.89
CA ASN A 289 13.82 19.90 -1.45
C ASN A 289 14.80 21.04 -1.15
N LEU A 290 14.38 22.03 -0.36
CA LEU A 290 15.17 23.18 0.07
C LEU A 290 15.63 23.03 1.53
N ASN A 291 15.69 21.80 2.02
CA ASN A 291 16.08 21.44 3.39
C ASN A 291 15.19 22.14 4.43
N THR A 292 15.79 22.97 5.28
CA THR A 292 15.07 23.73 6.34
C THR A 292 14.18 24.83 5.79
N TRP A 293 14.32 25.20 4.51
CA TRP A 293 13.51 26.22 3.85
C TRP A 293 12.26 25.61 3.22
N GLY A 294 12.08 24.29 3.29
CA GLY A 294 10.86 23.61 2.86
C GLY A 294 11.05 22.81 1.58
N SER A 295 9.96 22.62 0.83
CA SER A 295 9.96 21.89 -0.43
C SER A 295 9.09 22.58 -1.45
N PHE A 296 9.56 22.58 -2.69
CA PHE A 296 8.86 23.10 -3.85
C PHE A 296 8.51 21.93 -4.77
N TYR A 297 7.34 21.95 -5.39
CA TYR A 297 7.00 21.01 -6.44
C TYR A 297 6.26 21.70 -7.58
N LEU A 298 6.48 21.17 -8.78
CA LEU A 298 5.82 21.57 -10.01
C LEU A 298 5.39 20.30 -10.73
N SER A 299 4.11 20.21 -11.07
CA SER A 299 3.56 19.14 -11.88
C SER A 299 2.65 19.74 -12.92
N GLY A 300 2.72 19.26 -14.16
CA GLY A 300 1.82 19.74 -15.18
C GLY A 300 1.95 18.99 -16.50
N TYR A 301 0.94 19.19 -17.34
CA TYR A 301 0.97 18.76 -18.72
C TYR A 301 0.26 19.77 -19.64
N GLN A 302 0.63 19.74 -20.90
CA GLN A 302 -0.07 20.41 -21.99
C GLN A 302 -0.28 19.41 -23.12
N GLN A 303 -1.50 19.38 -23.67
CA GLN A 303 -1.90 18.49 -24.74
C GLN A 303 -2.60 19.27 -25.85
N ASP A 304 -2.11 19.08 -27.07
CA ASP A 304 -2.68 19.64 -28.29
C ASP A 304 -3.40 18.54 -29.09
N TYR A 305 -4.37 18.96 -29.89
CA TYR A 305 -5.18 18.07 -30.72
C TYR A 305 -5.08 18.47 -32.21
N TRP A 306 -5.30 17.52 -33.10
CA TRP A 306 -5.45 17.82 -34.53
C TRP A 306 -6.86 18.30 -34.82
N GLY A 307 -7.01 19.37 -35.61
CA GLY A 307 -8.33 19.88 -36.03
C GLY A 307 -9.04 20.78 -35.00
N LEU A 308 -8.43 21.01 -33.84
CA LEU A 308 -8.95 21.85 -32.77
C LEU A 308 -7.97 22.96 -32.42
N GLU A 309 -8.48 24.20 -32.37
CA GLU A 309 -7.71 25.34 -31.86
C GLU A 309 -7.73 25.36 -30.33
N GLY A 310 -6.60 25.75 -29.72
CA GLY A 310 -6.41 25.72 -28.27
C GLY A 310 -5.68 24.47 -27.78
N TYR A 311 -5.64 24.31 -26.45
CA TYR A 311 -4.91 23.23 -25.79
C TYR A 311 -5.59 22.84 -24.48
N GLU A 312 -5.37 21.60 -24.08
CA GLU A 312 -5.67 21.11 -22.75
C GLU A 312 -4.42 21.27 -21.88
N ARG A 313 -4.53 21.96 -20.74
CA ARG A 313 -3.40 22.25 -19.87
C ARG A 313 -3.79 22.13 -18.41
N THR A 314 -2.94 21.46 -17.65
CA THR A 314 -2.97 21.47 -16.19
C THR A 314 -1.59 21.83 -15.68
N LEU A 315 -1.52 22.74 -14.73
CA LEU A 315 -0.29 23.10 -14.03
C LEU A 315 -0.60 23.27 -12.56
N THR A 316 0.17 22.60 -11.72
CA THR A 316 0.14 22.72 -10.26
C THR A 316 1.54 23.05 -9.79
N VAL A 317 1.65 24.13 -9.03
CA VAL A 317 2.88 24.55 -8.38
C VAL A 317 2.58 24.65 -6.90
N GLY A 318 3.43 24.08 -6.05
CA GLY A 318 3.23 24.14 -4.62
C GLY A 318 4.53 24.33 -3.86
N TYR A 319 4.42 24.99 -2.72
CA TYR A 319 5.50 25.23 -1.78
C TYR A 319 5.02 24.86 -0.38
N ASN A 320 5.70 23.88 0.22
CA ASN A 320 5.42 23.41 1.57
C ASN A 320 6.56 23.84 2.48
N GLN A 321 6.24 24.45 3.61
CA GLN A 321 7.22 24.77 4.63
C GLN A 321 6.71 24.35 6.01
N SER A 322 7.59 23.79 6.82
CA SER A 322 7.30 23.47 8.22
C SER A 322 8.16 24.33 9.12
N TRP A 323 7.52 25.17 9.94
CA TRP A 323 8.19 25.92 10.99
C TRP A 323 7.82 25.32 12.34
N GLU A 324 8.80 24.69 13.00
CA GLU A 324 8.58 23.85 14.18
C GLU A 324 7.51 22.78 13.93
N LYS A 325 6.32 22.96 14.52
CA LYS A 325 5.17 22.08 14.35
C LYS A 325 4.11 22.63 13.39
N VAL A 326 4.20 23.91 13.01
CA VAL A 326 3.23 24.57 12.12
C VAL A 326 3.62 24.31 10.66
N ARG A 327 2.63 23.90 9.85
CA ARG A 327 2.83 23.65 8.41
C ARG A 327 2.14 24.73 7.59
N PHE A 328 2.87 25.24 6.60
CA PHE A 328 2.41 26.20 5.61
C PHE A 328 2.46 25.53 4.24
N MET A 329 1.40 25.64 3.46
CA MET A 329 1.33 25.12 2.10
C MET A 329 0.72 26.19 1.19
N LEU A 330 1.49 26.68 0.24
CA LEU A 330 1.05 27.60 -0.80
C LEU A 330 0.95 26.83 -2.11
N ASN A 331 -0.23 26.80 -2.72
CA ASN A 331 -0.47 26.14 -4.00
C ASN A 331 -1.01 27.12 -5.04
N TYR A 332 -0.61 26.90 -6.28
CA TYR A 332 -1.19 27.49 -7.47
C TYR A 332 -1.62 26.37 -8.39
N SER A 333 -2.86 26.41 -8.86
CA SER A 333 -3.40 25.47 -9.83
C SER A 333 -4.00 26.22 -11.01
N LEU A 334 -3.74 25.69 -12.20
CA LEU A 334 -4.21 26.20 -13.47
C LEU A 334 -4.79 25.01 -14.24
N THR A 335 -6.04 25.14 -14.67
CA THR A 335 -6.70 24.14 -15.50
C THR A 335 -7.37 24.82 -16.68
N GLN A 336 -7.14 24.30 -17.88
CA GLN A 336 -7.73 24.82 -19.11
C GLN A 336 -8.02 23.66 -20.05
N THR A 337 -9.21 23.66 -20.64
CA THR A 337 -9.55 22.78 -21.78
C THR A 337 -9.77 23.64 -23.02
N PRO A 338 -9.71 23.06 -24.23
CA PRO A 338 -9.92 23.82 -25.47
C PRO A 338 -11.29 24.52 -25.53
N THR A 339 -12.31 23.92 -24.92
CA THR A 339 -13.71 24.40 -24.94
C THR A 339 -14.09 25.25 -23.73
N SER A 340 -13.27 25.25 -22.68
CA SER A 340 -13.56 25.97 -21.42
C SER A 340 -12.67 27.18 -21.24
N GLN A 341 -13.14 28.12 -20.44
CA GLN A 341 -12.29 29.19 -19.95
C GLN A 341 -11.18 28.64 -19.04
N ARG A 342 -10.06 29.36 -19.05
CA ARG A 342 -8.93 29.14 -18.15
C ARG A 342 -9.35 29.40 -16.70
N ASP A 343 -9.25 28.37 -15.87
CA ASP A 343 -9.48 28.41 -14.43
C ASP A 343 -8.15 28.45 -13.68
N GLU A 344 -8.04 29.36 -12.72
CA GLU A 344 -6.82 29.59 -11.94
C GLU A 344 -7.20 29.77 -10.49
N GLN A 345 -6.44 29.12 -9.61
CA GLN A 345 -6.65 29.19 -8.17
C GLN A 345 -5.32 29.23 -7.44
N VAL A 346 -5.22 30.14 -6.47
CA VAL A 346 -4.15 30.19 -5.47
C VAL A 346 -4.76 29.79 -4.13
N SER A 347 -4.09 28.92 -3.37
CA SER A 347 -4.49 28.59 -2.01
C SER A 347 -3.33 28.61 -1.04
N LEU A 348 -3.57 29.15 0.16
CA LEU A 348 -2.66 29.13 1.30
C LEU A 348 -3.32 28.34 2.42
N THR A 349 -2.72 27.22 2.81
CA THR A 349 -3.14 26.42 3.95
C THR A 349 -2.14 26.54 5.08
N VAL A 350 -2.64 26.80 6.29
CA VAL A 350 -1.86 26.80 7.54
C VAL A 350 -2.45 25.75 8.46
N SER A 351 -1.64 24.79 8.89
CA SER A 351 -2.03 23.72 9.81
C SER A 351 -1.24 23.84 11.12
N ILE A 352 -1.96 23.99 12.23
CA ILE A 352 -1.41 24.22 13.57
C ILE A 352 -1.83 23.04 14.45
N PRO A 353 -0.90 22.16 14.88
CA PRO A 353 -1.23 21.10 15.82
C PRO A 353 -1.56 21.70 17.19
N LEU A 354 -2.63 21.19 17.79
CA LEU A 354 -3.16 21.63 19.07
C LEU A 354 -2.77 20.68 20.21
N ASP A 355 -1.71 19.87 20.05
CA ASP A 355 -1.28 18.81 20.98
C ASP A 355 -1.31 19.21 22.46
N LYS A 356 -1.02 20.49 22.76
CA LYS A 356 -0.99 21.04 24.13
C LYS A 356 -2.38 21.26 24.75
N TRP A 357 -3.42 21.45 23.94
CA TRP A 357 -4.79 21.75 24.38
C TRP A 357 -5.72 20.58 24.10
N LEU A 358 -5.63 20.01 22.90
CA LEU A 358 -6.35 18.81 22.48
C LEU A 358 -5.34 17.85 21.86
N PRO A 359 -4.97 16.76 22.56
CA PRO A 359 -4.10 15.72 22.02
C PRO A 359 -4.65 15.19 20.70
N SER A 360 -3.76 14.96 19.72
CA SER A 360 -4.12 14.43 18.39
C SER A 360 -5.12 15.28 17.61
N ALA A 361 -5.18 16.59 17.87
CA ALA A 361 -6.01 17.53 17.12
C ALA A 361 -5.16 18.62 16.44
N TRP A 362 -5.67 19.17 15.35
CA TRP A 362 -5.04 20.26 14.60
C TRP A 362 -6.09 21.25 14.09
N ALA A 363 -5.74 22.54 14.12
CA ALA A 363 -6.51 23.60 13.50
C ALA A 363 -5.97 23.85 12.08
N ASN A 364 -6.87 24.04 11.13
CA ASN A 364 -6.53 24.39 9.76
C ASN A 364 -7.17 25.72 9.39
N TYR A 365 -6.40 26.55 8.71
CA TYR A 365 -6.90 27.73 8.02
C TYR A 365 -6.50 27.65 6.56
N THR A 366 -7.46 27.73 5.66
CA THR A 366 -7.24 27.72 4.21
C THR A 366 -7.82 29.00 3.62
N TRP A 367 -6.99 29.77 2.95
CA TRP A 367 -7.42 30.87 2.10
C TRP A 367 -7.28 30.44 0.65
N THR A 368 -8.28 30.71 -0.17
CA THR A 368 -8.31 30.39 -1.60
C THR A 368 -8.79 31.60 -2.37
N ASP A 369 -8.12 31.95 -3.45
CA ASP A 369 -8.52 33.00 -4.39
C ASP A 369 -8.49 32.43 -5.81
N ASN A 370 -9.52 32.75 -6.59
CA ASN A 370 -9.60 32.32 -7.98
C ASN A 370 -9.39 33.50 -8.95
N ARG A 371 -9.31 33.20 -10.25
CA ARG A 371 -9.13 34.20 -11.31
C ARG A 371 -10.17 35.33 -11.30
N HIS A 372 -11.37 35.08 -10.79
CA HIS A 372 -12.44 36.07 -10.70
C HIS A 372 -12.42 36.89 -9.39
N HIS A 373 -11.36 36.74 -8.59
CA HIS A 373 -11.22 37.34 -7.26
C HIS A 373 -12.30 36.91 -6.26
N ASN A 374 -12.85 35.70 -6.46
CA ASN A 374 -13.71 35.06 -5.48
C ASN A 374 -12.80 34.44 -4.41
N GLN A 375 -12.72 35.14 -3.29
CA GLN A 375 -11.95 34.75 -2.13
C GLN A 375 -12.80 33.90 -1.21
N GLN A 376 -12.27 32.76 -0.79
CA GLN A 376 -12.87 31.87 0.19
C GLN A 376 -11.86 31.64 1.33
N HIS A 377 -12.35 31.79 2.55
CA HIS A 377 -11.66 31.53 3.78
C HIS A 377 -12.32 30.33 4.45
N GLN A 378 -11.54 29.39 4.93
CA GLN A 378 -12.01 28.20 5.61
C GLN A 378 -11.23 27.99 6.89
N VAL A 379 -11.93 27.89 8.01
CA VAL A 379 -11.36 27.47 9.30
C VAL A 379 -11.88 26.10 9.64
N GLY A 380 -11.03 25.27 10.22
CA GLY A 380 -11.44 23.94 10.66
C GLY A 380 -10.65 23.42 11.84
N LEU A 381 -11.28 22.51 12.57
CA LEU A 381 -10.70 21.70 13.62
C LEU A 381 -10.83 20.24 13.21
N SER A 382 -9.76 19.47 13.29
CA SER A 382 -9.79 18.05 12.96
C SER A 382 -8.92 17.28 13.95
N GLY A 383 -9.23 16.01 14.19
CA GLY A 383 -8.47 15.21 15.15
C GLY A 383 -8.94 13.77 15.24
N THR A 384 -8.24 13.02 16.09
CA THR A 384 -8.60 11.65 16.45
C THR A 384 -8.91 11.54 17.95
N ALA A 385 -9.88 10.70 18.31
CA ALA A 385 -10.30 10.48 19.70
C ALA A 385 -10.51 8.98 19.99
N LEU A 386 -10.80 8.67 21.25
CA LEU A 386 -10.97 7.32 21.85
C LEU A 386 -9.64 6.56 22.06
N LYS A 387 -9.73 5.43 22.77
CA LYS A 387 -8.58 4.63 23.27
C LYS A 387 -7.57 4.24 22.18
N ASP A 388 -8.05 4.03 20.95
CA ASP A 388 -7.24 3.59 19.81
C ASP A 388 -7.14 4.65 18.70
N ASN A 389 -7.48 5.91 18.98
CA ASN A 389 -7.59 6.96 17.95
C ASN A 389 -8.52 6.57 16.79
N ASN A 390 -9.51 5.73 17.07
CA ASN A 390 -10.36 5.12 16.06
C ASN A 390 -11.62 5.94 15.73
N LEU A 391 -11.82 7.09 16.37
CA LEU A 391 -12.78 8.10 15.96
C LEU A 391 -12.04 9.28 15.33
N ASN A 392 -12.22 9.48 14.03
CA ASN A 392 -11.77 10.68 13.33
C ASN A 392 -12.92 11.68 13.31
N TYR A 393 -12.65 12.95 13.59
CA TYR A 393 -13.64 14.01 13.49
C TYR A 393 -13.08 15.23 12.75
N SER A 394 -13.93 15.93 12.02
CA SER A 394 -13.61 17.18 11.34
C SER A 394 -14.78 18.15 11.45
N LEU A 395 -14.51 19.37 11.87
CA LEU A 395 -15.45 20.48 11.85
C LEU A 395 -14.82 21.60 11.02
N GLN A 396 -15.54 22.11 10.03
CA GLN A 396 -15.05 23.13 9.13
C GLN A 396 -16.15 24.14 8.84
N HIS A 397 -15.78 25.40 8.71
CA HIS A 397 -16.67 26.48 8.33
C HIS A 397 -15.93 27.36 7.33
N SER A 398 -16.59 27.71 6.23
CA SER A 398 -16.02 28.55 5.19
C SER A 398 -16.96 29.68 4.79
N TRP A 399 -16.37 30.83 4.46
CA TRP A 399 -17.03 32.05 4.06
C TRP A 399 -16.21 32.75 2.99
N GLY A 400 -16.81 33.65 2.22
CA GLY A 400 -16.09 34.34 1.14
C GLY A 400 -16.84 35.53 0.58
N ASN A 401 -16.27 36.15 -0.47
CA ASN A 401 -16.85 37.29 -1.18
C ASN A 401 -17.41 36.89 -2.56
N GLN A 402 -18.09 37.83 -3.23
CA GLN A 402 -18.49 37.74 -4.65
C GLN A 402 -19.07 36.37 -5.09
N GLY A 403 -20.07 35.86 -4.35
CA GLY A 403 -20.75 34.61 -4.68
C GLY A 403 -20.08 33.34 -4.12
N ALA A 404 -18.94 33.46 -3.44
CA ALA A 404 -18.41 32.38 -2.60
C ALA A 404 -19.40 32.10 -1.45
N ARG A 405 -19.97 30.90 -1.45
CA ARG A 405 -21.09 30.53 -0.58
C ARG A 405 -20.58 30.20 0.82
N GLU A 406 -21.21 30.80 1.82
CA GLU A 406 -21.04 30.35 3.21
C GLU A 406 -21.48 28.89 3.29
N ASN A 407 -20.62 28.06 3.85
CA ASN A 407 -20.90 26.66 4.05
C ASN A 407 -20.15 26.14 5.28
N GLY A 408 -20.64 25.05 5.83
CA GLY A 408 -19.96 24.34 6.89
C GLY A 408 -20.15 22.85 6.75
N SER A 409 -19.15 22.11 7.22
CA SER A 409 -19.19 20.66 7.26
C SER A 409 -18.76 20.16 8.62
N MET A 410 -19.48 19.17 9.13
CA MET A 410 -19.09 18.40 10.29
C MET A 410 -19.11 16.94 9.88
N SER A 411 -18.01 16.22 10.10
CA SER A 411 -17.94 14.79 9.82
C SER A 411 -17.29 14.04 10.97
N ALA A 412 -17.72 12.80 11.16
CA ALA A 412 -17.16 11.87 12.12
C ALA A 412 -17.10 10.47 11.49
N THR A 413 -15.96 9.79 11.63
CA THR A 413 -15.74 8.44 11.12
C THR A 413 -15.18 7.56 12.23
N TYR A 414 -15.95 6.55 12.63
CA TYR A 414 -15.58 5.56 13.64
C TYR A 414 -15.15 4.26 12.98
N GLN A 415 -13.93 3.82 13.27
CA GLN A 415 -13.34 2.55 12.80
C GLN A 415 -13.41 1.51 13.91
N GLY A 416 -14.44 0.67 13.89
CA GLY A 416 -14.62 -0.43 14.83
C GLY A 416 -14.05 -1.76 14.32
N SER A 417 -14.11 -2.82 15.12
CA SER A 417 -13.62 -4.15 14.71
C SER A 417 -14.47 -4.78 13.59
N PHE A 418 -15.76 -4.45 13.57
CA PHE A 418 -16.76 -5.04 12.68
C PHE A 418 -17.10 -4.21 11.45
N GLY A 419 -16.45 -3.05 11.27
CA GLY A 419 -16.77 -2.11 10.21
C GLY A 419 -16.41 -0.67 10.56
N THR A 420 -16.62 0.21 9.58
CA THR A 420 -16.46 1.65 9.65
C THR A 420 -17.81 2.32 9.49
N VAL A 421 -18.10 3.26 10.39
CA VAL A 421 -19.31 4.08 10.37
C VAL A 421 -18.90 5.53 10.19
N SER A 422 -19.38 6.17 9.13
CA SER A 422 -19.16 7.59 8.89
C SER A 422 -20.48 8.33 8.86
N GLY A 423 -20.51 9.50 9.49
CA GLY A 423 -21.63 10.43 9.46
C GLY A 423 -21.10 11.83 9.15
N GLY A 424 -21.85 12.58 8.36
CA GLY A 424 -21.51 13.95 8.02
C GLY A 424 -22.75 14.81 7.87
N TYR A 425 -22.61 16.07 8.23
CA TYR A 425 -23.61 17.10 7.98
C TYR A 425 -22.92 18.25 7.28
N ASN A 426 -23.39 18.56 6.08
CA ASN A 426 -22.94 19.69 5.28
C ASN A 426 -24.12 20.65 5.12
N TYR A 427 -23.87 21.93 5.28
CA TYR A 427 -24.84 22.95 4.95
C TYR A 427 -24.20 24.01 4.08
N ASP A 428 -24.99 24.55 3.17
CA ASP A 428 -24.73 25.78 2.44
C ASP A 428 -25.99 26.67 2.47
N ASN A 429 -25.94 27.87 1.89
CA ASN A 429 -27.05 28.82 1.92
C ASN A 429 -28.38 28.32 1.30
N HIS A 430 -28.35 27.27 0.49
CA HIS A 430 -29.52 26.76 -0.26
C HIS A 430 -29.75 25.25 -0.07
N SER A 431 -28.81 24.52 0.52
CA SER A 431 -28.89 23.08 0.68
C SER A 431 -28.38 22.63 2.05
N GLN A 432 -29.02 21.59 2.58
CA GLN A 432 -28.59 20.88 3.77
C GLN A 432 -28.53 19.40 3.40
N GLN A 433 -27.38 18.79 3.63
CA GLN A 433 -27.12 17.41 3.25
C GLN A 433 -26.59 16.66 4.46
N MET A 434 -27.25 15.55 4.77
CA MET A 434 -26.79 14.62 5.79
C MET A 434 -26.33 13.35 5.10
N ASN A 435 -25.07 13.02 5.29
CA ASN A 435 -24.42 11.86 4.69
C ASN A 435 -24.20 10.81 5.78
N TYR A 436 -24.51 9.56 5.49
CA TYR A 436 -24.22 8.42 6.36
C TYR A 436 -23.64 7.30 5.50
N GLN A 437 -22.62 6.62 6.03
CA GLN A 437 -21.94 5.53 5.35
C GLN A 437 -21.63 4.43 6.35
N LEU A 438 -22.01 3.20 5.98
CA LEU A 438 -21.64 1.98 6.69
C LEU A 438 -20.80 1.15 5.72
N GLN A 439 -19.58 0.82 6.13
CA GLN A 439 -18.66 0.02 5.33
C GLN A 439 -18.08 -1.10 6.20
N GLY A 440 -17.99 -2.31 5.66
CA GLY A 440 -17.45 -3.44 6.40
C GLY A 440 -17.21 -4.64 5.52
N GLY A 441 -16.64 -5.67 6.12
CA GLY A 441 -16.32 -6.94 5.52
C GLY A 441 -17.01 -8.10 6.23
N LEU A 442 -17.26 -9.17 5.50
CA LEU A 442 -17.76 -10.43 6.05
C LEU A 442 -16.96 -11.57 5.44
N ILE A 443 -16.39 -12.43 6.29
CA ILE A 443 -15.66 -13.62 5.87
C ILE A 443 -16.38 -14.86 6.39
N GLY A 444 -16.75 -15.77 5.49
CA GLY A 444 -17.15 -17.13 5.82
C GLY A 444 -15.92 -18.04 5.86
N HIS A 445 -15.72 -18.76 6.95
CA HIS A 445 -14.61 -19.69 7.15
C HIS A 445 -15.09 -20.92 7.94
N ALA A 446 -14.22 -21.93 8.11
CA ALA A 446 -14.57 -23.18 8.81
C ALA A 446 -15.04 -22.99 10.26
N GLY A 447 -14.73 -21.84 10.88
CA GLY A 447 -15.15 -21.46 12.23
C GLY A 447 -16.42 -20.60 12.29
N GLY A 448 -17.10 -20.38 11.15
CA GLY A 448 -18.33 -19.59 11.04
C GLY A 448 -18.15 -18.33 10.20
N ILE A 449 -18.81 -17.25 10.63
CA ILE A 449 -18.81 -15.97 9.93
C ILE A 449 -18.16 -14.92 10.83
N THR A 450 -17.17 -14.20 10.34
CA THR A 450 -16.54 -13.09 11.08
C THR A 450 -16.74 -11.78 10.33
N LEU A 451 -17.24 -10.79 11.05
CA LEU A 451 -17.34 -9.41 10.56
C LEU A 451 -15.99 -8.72 10.71
N ALA A 452 -15.72 -7.81 9.79
CA ALA A 452 -14.44 -7.12 9.71
C ALA A 452 -14.64 -5.67 9.25
N GLN A 453 -13.59 -4.87 9.37
CA GLN A 453 -13.44 -3.66 8.57
C GLN A 453 -13.40 -4.01 7.06
N THR A 454 -13.34 -3.00 6.21
CA THR A 454 -13.20 -3.17 4.76
C THR A 454 -12.09 -4.17 4.43
N LEU A 455 -12.45 -5.23 3.70
CA LEU A 455 -11.50 -6.27 3.31
C LEU A 455 -10.58 -5.74 2.22
N SER A 456 -9.28 -5.95 2.36
CA SER A 456 -8.33 -5.72 1.28
C SER A 456 -8.27 -6.94 0.34
N GLU A 457 -7.40 -6.90 -0.69
CA GLU A 457 -7.18 -8.07 -1.54
C GLU A 457 -6.62 -9.27 -0.76
N THR A 458 -5.66 -9.04 0.14
CA THR A 458 -4.93 -10.09 0.86
C THR A 458 -4.97 -9.80 2.36
N MET A 459 -5.46 -10.76 3.14
CA MET A 459 -5.77 -10.55 4.55
C MET A 459 -5.43 -11.75 5.41
N THR A 460 -5.39 -11.54 6.72
CA THR A 460 -5.15 -12.63 7.69
C THR A 460 -6.33 -12.75 8.64
N LEU A 461 -6.95 -13.93 8.66
CA LEU A 461 -7.93 -14.35 9.65
C LEU A 461 -7.19 -14.78 10.92
N VAL A 462 -7.45 -14.10 12.02
CA VAL A 462 -6.96 -14.44 13.35
C VAL A 462 -7.95 -15.40 14.00
N ASN A 463 -7.44 -16.48 14.57
CA ASN A 463 -8.19 -17.37 15.45
C ASN A 463 -7.47 -17.45 16.80
N ALA A 464 -8.03 -16.84 17.82
CA ALA A 464 -7.52 -16.82 19.19
C ALA A 464 -8.27 -17.79 20.13
N GLU A 465 -8.77 -18.93 19.61
CA GLU A 465 -9.34 -20.03 20.41
C GLU A 465 -10.33 -19.58 21.51
N ASN A 466 -11.38 -18.83 21.16
CA ASN A 466 -12.41 -18.29 22.07
C ASN A 466 -11.97 -17.12 22.96
N ALA A 467 -10.79 -16.54 22.74
CA ALA A 467 -10.36 -15.38 23.49
C ALA A 467 -10.86 -14.07 22.86
N ALA A 468 -11.85 -13.46 23.51
CA ALA A 468 -12.46 -12.21 23.09
C ALA A 468 -11.69 -10.96 23.56
N ASP A 469 -11.93 -9.84 22.87
CA ASP A 469 -11.44 -8.51 23.25
C ASP A 469 -9.91 -8.38 23.31
N ILE A 470 -9.22 -9.12 22.43
CA ILE A 470 -7.77 -9.01 22.26
C ILE A 470 -7.47 -8.12 21.06
N LYS A 471 -6.71 -7.06 21.30
CA LYS A 471 -6.27 -6.14 20.26
C LYS A 471 -5.32 -6.82 19.29
N VAL A 472 -5.57 -6.66 18.00
CA VAL A 472 -4.59 -6.94 16.93
C VAL A 472 -3.76 -5.68 16.71
N GLU A 473 -2.47 -5.69 17.01
CA GLU A 473 -1.64 -4.45 17.01
C GLU A 473 -1.61 -3.75 15.65
N ASN A 474 -1.51 -4.50 14.55
CA ASN A 474 -1.32 -3.95 13.20
C ASN A 474 -2.61 -3.40 12.55
N GLY A 475 -3.69 -3.18 13.30
CA GLY A 475 -4.95 -2.65 12.75
C GLY A 475 -5.70 -1.75 13.71
N THR A 476 -5.86 -0.47 13.41
CA THR A 476 -6.59 0.50 14.25
C THR A 476 -8.01 0.02 14.57
N GLY A 477 -8.38 -0.05 15.86
CA GLY A 477 -9.72 -0.46 16.30
C GLY A 477 -10.09 -1.94 16.08
N VAL A 478 -9.14 -2.79 15.68
CA VAL A 478 -9.36 -4.24 15.46
C VAL A 478 -9.11 -5.05 16.74
N TYR A 479 -10.15 -5.77 17.17
CA TYR A 479 -10.15 -6.68 18.31
C TYR A 479 -10.80 -8.02 17.92
N THR A 480 -10.47 -9.07 18.66
CA THR A 480 -11.14 -10.37 18.53
C THR A 480 -12.59 -10.30 19.00
N ASP A 481 -13.48 -10.92 18.23
CA ASP A 481 -14.89 -11.06 18.53
C ASP A 481 -15.13 -12.00 19.73
N SER A 482 -16.39 -12.18 20.12
CA SER A 482 -16.77 -13.05 21.24
C SER A 482 -16.36 -14.53 21.08
N ARG A 483 -16.04 -14.96 19.86
CA ARG A 483 -15.56 -16.31 19.53
C ARG A 483 -14.04 -16.36 19.35
N GLY A 484 -13.34 -15.25 19.55
CA GLY A 484 -11.90 -15.12 19.39
C GLY A 484 -11.43 -14.95 17.94
N TYR A 485 -12.30 -14.56 17.01
CA TYR A 485 -11.92 -14.30 15.63
C TYR A 485 -11.77 -12.80 15.35
N ALA A 486 -10.76 -12.44 14.56
CA ALA A 486 -10.59 -11.09 14.01
C ALA A 486 -10.04 -11.20 12.59
N VAL A 487 -10.16 -10.13 11.81
CA VAL A 487 -9.52 -10.03 10.50
C VAL A 487 -8.51 -8.90 10.54
N ALA A 488 -7.24 -9.21 10.30
CA ALA A 488 -6.22 -8.21 10.05
C ALA A 488 -6.37 -7.74 8.59
N PRO A 489 -6.81 -6.49 8.36
CA PRO A 489 -7.27 -6.07 7.02
C PRO A 489 -6.13 -5.90 6.02
N TYR A 490 -4.88 -5.70 6.47
CA TYR A 490 -3.75 -5.44 5.58
C TYR A 490 -2.70 -6.54 5.73
N SER A 491 -2.51 -7.35 4.68
CA SER A 491 -1.40 -8.30 4.58
C SER A 491 -0.71 -8.16 3.23
N SER A 492 0.61 -8.01 3.25
CA SER A 492 1.42 -7.92 2.03
C SER A 492 1.57 -9.32 1.39
N PRO A 493 1.21 -9.50 0.12
CA PRO A 493 1.36 -10.79 -0.53
C PRO A 493 2.83 -11.15 -0.75
N TYR A 494 3.14 -12.45 -0.69
CA TYR A 494 4.46 -13.07 -0.82
C TYR A 494 5.51 -12.57 0.18
N ARG A 495 5.08 -11.90 1.25
CA ARG A 495 5.95 -11.39 2.32
C ARG A 495 5.56 -11.97 3.65
N THR A 496 6.52 -12.00 4.57
CA THR A 496 6.25 -12.31 5.98
C THR A 496 5.42 -11.18 6.58
N ASN A 497 4.26 -11.54 7.11
CA ASN A 497 3.38 -10.65 7.86
C ASN A 497 3.35 -11.16 9.30
N SER A 498 3.91 -10.39 10.23
CA SER A 498 3.91 -10.72 11.66
C SER A 498 2.65 -10.18 12.30
N ILE A 499 1.73 -11.05 12.70
CA ILE A 499 0.49 -10.71 13.39
C ILE A 499 0.74 -10.79 14.89
N LEU A 500 0.54 -9.68 15.59
CA LEU A 500 0.73 -9.57 17.04
C LEU A 500 -0.62 -9.35 17.72
N LEU A 501 -0.91 -10.19 18.72
CA LEU A 501 -2.02 -10.04 19.64
C LEU A 501 -1.55 -9.46 20.98
N ASN A 502 -2.12 -8.32 21.36
CA ASN A 502 -1.74 -7.65 22.59
C ASN A 502 -2.55 -8.17 23.79
N THR A 503 -1.90 -9.01 24.59
CA THR A 503 -2.50 -9.62 25.80
C THR A 503 -2.69 -8.63 26.96
N ALA A 504 -2.21 -7.38 26.85
CA ALA A 504 -2.48 -6.36 27.86
C ALA A 504 -3.92 -5.83 27.78
N THR A 505 -4.60 -5.99 26.64
CA THR A 505 -6.00 -5.51 26.51
C THR A 505 -6.97 -6.39 27.28
N ASN A 506 -6.67 -7.69 27.38
CA ASN A 506 -7.45 -8.63 28.17
C ASN A 506 -6.54 -9.41 29.15
N PRO A 507 -6.44 -8.98 30.42
CA PRO A 507 -5.54 -9.61 31.39
C PRO A 507 -5.98 -11.03 31.82
N LEU A 508 -7.21 -11.43 31.50
CA LEU A 508 -7.73 -12.77 31.74
C LEU A 508 -7.35 -13.75 30.63
N VAL A 509 -6.60 -13.31 29.63
CA VAL A 509 -6.08 -14.17 28.59
C VAL A 509 -4.56 -14.12 28.59
N ASP A 510 -3.97 -15.31 28.45
CA ASP A 510 -2.56 -15.47 28.18
C ASP A 510 -2.34 -16.19 26.85
N ILE A 511 -1.29 -15.81 26.14
CA ILE A 511 -0.94 -16.37 24.83
C ILE A 511 0.55 -16.64 24.86
N ALA A 512 0.94 -17.91 24.74
CA ALA A 512 2.34 -18.31 24.83
C ALA A 512 3.18 -17.72 23.69
N GLU A 513 2.61 -17.68 22.48
CA GLU A 513 3.21 -17.11 21.29
C GLU A 513 2.29 -15.99 20.77
N PRO A 514 2.39 -14.77 21.31
CA PRO A 514 1.51 -13.66 20.92
C PRO A 514 1.82 -13.11 19.52
N VAL A 515 2.92 -13.56 18.89
CA VAL A 515 3.31 -13.23 17.53
C VAL A 515 3.23 -14.48 16.65
N LYS A 516 2.55 -14.37 15.51
CA LYS A 516 2.53 -15.39 14.46
C LYS A 516 2.90 -14.78 13.12
N GLU A 517 3.70 -15.50 12.35
CA GLU A 517 4.09 -15.08 11.00
C GLU A 517 3.31 -15.87 9.95
N VAL A 518 2.80 -15.15 8.94
CA VAL A 518 2.11 -15.74 7.80
C VAL A 518 2.67 -15.17 6.49
N ILE A 519 2.71 -16.00 5.44
CA ILE A 519 3.18 -15.61 4.10
C ILE A 519 2.06 -15.89 3.08
N PRO A 520 1.05 -15.00 2.97
CA PRO A 520 -0.07 -15.19 2.06
C PRO A 520 0.38 -14.99 0.60
N THR A 521 -0.20 -15.73 -0.34
CA THR A 521 -0.16 -15.35 -1.76
C THR A 521 -1.14 -14.22 -2.02
N ARG A 522 -1.08 -13.58 -3.20
CA ARG A 522 -2.02 -12.53 -3.56
C ARG A 522 -3.46 -13.06 -3.58
N GLY A 523 -4.39 -12.34 -2.95
CA GLY A 523 -5.79 -12.74 -2.84
C GLY A 523 -6.07 -13.79 -1.76
N ALA A 524 -5.05 -14.25 -1.00
CA ALA A 524 -5.24 -15.28 0.01
C ALA A 524 -5.81 -14.71 1.32
N VAL A 525 -6.62 -15.55 1.98
CA VAL A 525 -6.99 -15.37 3.39
C VAL A 525 -6.15 -16.33 4.22
N ALA A 526 -5.03 -15.84 4.78
CA ALA A 526 -4.17 -16.65 5.63
C ALA A 526 -4.82 -16.85 7.01
N LEU A 527 -4.63 -18.01 7.64
CA LEU A 527 -5.09 -18.28 9.00
C LEU A 527 -3.91 -18.16 9.98
N ALA A 528 -4.02 -17.28 10.96
CA ALA A 528 -3.11 -17.17 12.09
C ALA A 528 -3.81 -17.70 13.35
N THR A 529 -3.44 -18.90 13.79
CA THR A 529 -4.00 -19.53 15.00
C THR A 529 -3.11 -19.25 16.21
N PHE A 530 -3.72 -18.72 17.26
CA PHE A 530 -3.11 -18.43 18.55
C PHE A 530 -3.74 -19.33 19.59
N SER A 531 -2.91 -20.16 20.24
CA SER A 531 -3.37 -20.94 21.38
C SER A 531 -3.47 -20.04 22.60
N THR A 532 -4.68 -19.84 23.08
CA THR A 532 -4.97 -18.92 24.17
C THR A 532 -5.36 -19.70 25.43
N ARG A 533 -5.06 -19.09 26.58
CA ARG A 533 -5.36 -19.62 27.90
C ARG A 533 -6.23 -18.60 28.61
N THR A 534 -7.52 -18.91 28.72
CA THR A 534 -8.50 -18.05 29.41
C THR A 534 -8.55 -18.40 30.89
N GLY A 535 -8.23 -17.44 31.75
CA GLY A 535 -8.27 -17.59 33.20
C GLY A 535 -7.30 -16.64 33.90
N GLY A 536 -7.24 -16.72 35.22
CA GLY A 536 -6.32 -15.94 36.02
C GLY A 536 -4.86 -16.35 35.80
N ARG A 537 -3.94 -15.43 36.13
CA ARG A 537 -2.51 -15.69 36.18
C ARG A 537 -2.12 -15.88 37.65
N VAL A 538 -1.38 -16.95 37.93
CA VAL A 538 -0.97 -17.33 39.28
C VAL A 538 0.54 -17.56 39.30
N LEU A 539 1.24 -16.87 40.20
CA LEU A 539 2.59 -17.19 40.59
C LEU A 539 2.52 -18.07 41.85
N LEU A 540 2.69 -19.38 41.68
CA LEU A 540 2.58 -20.36 42.75
C LEU A 540 3.97 -20.70 43.30
N THR A 541 4.14 -20.61 44.61
CA THR A 541 5.31 -21.13 45.32
C THR A 541 5.01 -22.54 45.83
N LEU A 542 5.68 -23.54 45.26
CA LEU A 542 5.53 -24.96 45.58
C LEU A 542 6.55 -25.39 46.64
N LYS A 543 6.04 -25.79 47.81
CA LYS A 543 6.87 -26.29 48.92
C LYS A 543 6.73 -27.80 49.05
N ARG A 544 7.82 -28.49 49.35
CA ARG A 544 7.87 -29.92 49.64
C ARG A 544 8.42 -30.15 51.05
N HIS A 545 8.12 -31.31 51.64
CA HIS A 545 8.74 -31.70 52.90
C HIS A 545 10.28 -31.73 52.75
N GLY A 546 10.97 -30.77 53.38
CA GLY A 546 12.43 -30.59 53.30
C GLY A 546 12.94 -29.49 52.35
N GLY A 547 12.08 -28.72 51.67
CA GLY A 547 12.54 -27.58 50.83
C GLY A 547 11.54 -27.12 49.76
N SER A 548 12.04 -26.50 48.70
CA SER A 548 11.23 -26.15 47.51
C SER A 548 11.25 -27.27 46.48
N VAL A 549 10.23 -27.32 45.63
CA VAL A 549 10.26 -28.17 44.42
C VAL A 549 11.48 -27.77 43.56
N PRO A 550 12.21 -28.75 42.97
CA PRO A 550 13.43 -28.47 42.23
C PRO A 550 13.17 -27.63 40.97
N PHE A 551 14.17 -26.83 40.62
CA PHE A 551 14.23 -26.09 39.36
C PHE A 551 14.10 -27.05 38.17
N GLY A 552 13.35 -26.64 37.14
CA GLY A 552 13.13 -27.45 35.93
C GLY A 552 12.02 -28.49 36.07
N ALA A 553 11.37 -28.62 37.23
CA ALA A 553 10.19 -29.45 37.37
C ALA A 553 9.05 -28.93 36.48
N VAL A 554 8.28 -29.83 35.90
CA VAL A 554 7.16 -29.51 35.00
C VAL A 554 5.86 -29.55 35.80
N ALA A 555 5.20 -28.40 35.93
CA ALA A 555 3.89 -28.25 36.54
C ALA A 555 2.80 -28.24 35.45
N THR A 556 1.72 -28.98 35.68
CA THR A 556 0.59 -29.10 34.77
C THR A 556 -0.71 -28.91 35.54
N LEU A 557 -1.61 -28.08 35.03
CA LEU A 557 -2.97 -27.99 35.57
C LEU A 557 -3.79 -29.21 35.16
N GLU A 558 -4.67 -29.70 36.04
CA GLU A 558 -5.65 -30.73 35.70
C GLU A 558 -6.60 -30.24 34.60
N GLU A 559 -7.07 -31.20 33.80
CA GLU A 559 -7.52 -31.02 32.42
C GLU A 559 -8.94 -30.45 32.28
N GLU A 560 -9.15 -29.60 31.29
CA GLU A 560 -10.42 -29.45 30.57
C GLU A 560 -10.08 -29.43 29.06
N ASN A 561 -10.52 -30.45 28.31
CA ASN A 561 -10.36 -30.62 26.85
C ASN A 561 -8.98 -31.05 26.29
N GLY A 562 -8.20 -31.88 27.00
CA GLY A 562 -7.07 -32.62 26.38
C GLY A 562 -5.80 -31.81 26.05
N LYS A 563 -5.76 -30.51 26.39
CA LYS A 563 -4.57 -29.67 26.23
C LYS A 563 -3.84 -29.53 27.56
N ARG A 564 -2.72 -30.22 27.72
CA ARG A 564 -1.85 -30.11 28.91
C ARG A 564 -0.95 -28.88 28.78
N TYR A 565 -1.27 -27.82 29.52
CA TYR A 565 -0.39 -26.67 29.61
C TYR A 565 0.67 -26.92 30.69
N ALA A 566 1.89 -27.15 30.22
CA ALA A 566 3.06 -27.30 31.07
C ALA A 566 3.68 -25.92 31.34
N SER A 567 3.96 -25.66 32.61
CA SER A 567 4.80 -24.56 33.07
C SER A 567 6.03 -25.13 33.77
N ILE A 568 7.12 -24.38 33.79
CA ILE A 568 8.39 -24.82 34.38
C ILE A 568 8.56 -24.13 35.73
N VAL A 569 8.92 -24.91 36.75
CA VAL A 569 9.28 -24.40 38.06
C VAL A 569 10.66 -23.75 37.98
N GLY A 570 10.73 -22.47 38.30
CA GLY A 570 11.95 -21.69 38.40
C GLY A 570 12.57 -21.74 39.79
N ASP A 571 13.34 -20.71 40.12
CA ASP A 571 14.02 -20.61 41.40
C ASP A 571 13.05 -20.56 42.58
N ASN A 572 13.51 -21.06 43.74
CA ASN A 572 12.74 -21.11 44.99
C ASN A 572 11.42 -21.90 44.91
N GLY A 573 11.23 -22.74 43.89
CA GLY A 573 9.99 -23.51 43.70
C GLY A 573 8.84 -22.68 43.14
N GLN A 574 9.13 -21.53 42.51
CA GLN A 574 8.10 -20.67 41.92
C GLN A 574 7.72 -21.14 40.52
N VAL A 575 6.43 -21.17 40.22
CA VAL A 575 5.91 -21.48 38.89
C VAL A 575 4.83 -20.50 38.48
N TYR A 576 4.92 -20.01 37.25
CA TYR A 576 3.92 -19.13 36.65
C TYR A 576 2.91 -19.96 35.87
N LEU A 577 1.66 -19.94 36.33
CA LEU A 577 0.53 -20.68 35.78
C LEU A 577 -0.45 -19.67 35.16
N THR A 578 -0.98 -20.01 33.99
CA THR A 578 -1.94 -19.18 33.27
C THR A 578 -3.15 -19.98 32.84
N GLY A 579 -4.30 -19.32 32.72
CA GLY A 579 -5.55 -20.00 32.41
C GLY A 579 -6.23 -20.65 33.62
N VAL A 580 -5.91 -20.23 34.85
CA VAL A 580 -6.48 -20.81 36.07
C VAL A 580 -7.92 -20.32 36.26
N LYS A 581 -8.92 -21.22 36.28
CA LYS A 581 -10.34 -20.84 36.34
C LYS A 581 -10.93 -20.80 37.75
N GLY A 582 -10.19 -21.33 38.74
CA GLY A 582 -10.62 -21.43 40.12
C GLY A 582 -9.77 -22.45 40.86
N ASP A 583 -10.31 -23.05 41.92
CA ASP A 583 -9.60 -24.08 42.68
C ASP A 583 -9.31 -25.30 41.79
N GLU A 584 -8.04 -25.46 41.43
CA GLU A 584 -7.55 -26.49 40.51
C GLU A 584 -6.36 -27.23 41.14
N LYS A 585 -6.15 -28.47 40.73
CA LYS A 585 -4.96 -29.23 41.12
C LYS A 585 -3.84 -29.03 40.09
N VAL A 586 -2.63 -28.85 40.61
CA VAL A 586 -1.40 -28.77 39.85
C VAL A 586 -0.61 -30.04 40.10
N THR A 587 -0.40 -30.83 39.05
CA THR A 587 0.48 -32.00 39.10
C THR A 587 1.87 -31.57 38.65
N VAL A 588 2.87 -31.83 39.48
CA VAL A 588 4.25 -31.43 39.26
C VAL A 588 5.12 -32.68 39.15
N LYS A 589 5.94 -32.78 38.09
CA LYS A 589 6.82 -33.92 37.83
C LYS A 589 8.23 -33.46 37.47
N TRP A 590 9.24 -34.12 38.03
CA TRP A 590 10.66 -33.91 37.69
C TRP A 590 11.43 -35.23 37.48
N GLY A 591 10.71 -36.36 37.42
CA GLY A 591 11.24 -37.68 37.12
C GLY A 591 10.12 -38.73 37.07
N GLU A 592 10.49 -39.98 36.77
CA GLU A 592 9.53 -41.09 36.56
C GLU A 592 9.10 -41.79 37.85
N SER A 593 9.86 -41.64 38.94
CA SER A 593 9.52 -42.31 40.21
C SER A 593 8.38 -41.61 40.94
N VAL A 594 7.63 -42.37 41.76
CA VAL A 594 6.54 -41.83 42.58
C VAL A 594 7.04 -40.73 43.54
N ALA A 595 8.30 -40.80 43.98
CA ALA A 595 8.93 -39.78 44.81
C ALA A 595 9.40 -38.53 44.03
N GLN A 596 9.28 -38.51 42.70
CA GLN A 596 9.66 -37.42 41.80
C GLN A 596 8.46 -36.72 41.16
N GLN A 597 7.29 -36.91 41.75
CA GLN A 597 6.06 -36.21 41.41
C GLN A 597 5.34 -35.77 42.69
N CYS A 598 4.56 -34.71 42.61
CA CYS A 598 3.69 -34.26 43.70
C CYS A 598 2.48 -33.52 43.15
N THR A 599 1.43 -33.40 43.96
CA THR A 599 0.23 -32.64 43.62
C THR A 599 0.00 -31.52 44.62
N ALA A 600 -0.24 -30.32 44.13
CA ALA A 600 -0.60 -29.16 44.92
C ALA A 600 -2.01 -28.68 44.55
N THR A 601 -2.80 -28.23 45.52
CA THR A 601 -4.11 -27.63 45.25
C THR A 601 -3.98 -26.12 45.31
N LEU A 602 -4.55 -25.44 44.32
CA LEU A 602 -4.75 -23.99 44.32
C LEU A 602 -6.02 -23.70 45.13
N LEU A 603 -5.90 -22.94 46.21
CA LEU A 603 -7.03 -22.51 47.04
C LEU A 603 -7.16 -20.99 46.94
N PHE A 604 -8.28 -20.51 46.40
CA PHE A 604 -8.57 -19.09 46.30
C PHE A 604 -9.39 -18.61 47.51
N SER A 605 -8.92 -17.56 48.19
CA SER A 605 -9.68 -16.87 49.23
C SER A 605 -10.93 -16.20 48.63
N SER A 606 -12.11 -16.49 49.18
CA SER A 606 -13.41 -16.01 48.68
C SER A 606 -13.61 -14.48 48.74
N ASN A 607 -12.67 -13.73 49.36
CA ASN A 607 -12.77 -12.28 49.56
C ASN A 607 -11.80 -11.44 48.70
N GLU A 608 -10.94 -12.05 47.88
CA GLU A 608 -10.11 -11.29 46.94
C GLU A 608 -10.77 -11.22 45.56
N ALA A 609 -11.48 -10.10 45.34
CA ALA A 609 -12.16 -9.77 44.08
C ALA A 609 -11.31 -10.12 42.82
N PRO A 610 -11.95 -10.46 41.69
CA PRO A 610 -11.30 -10.94 40.46
C PRO A 610 -10.44 -9.90 39.71
N ARG A 611 -10.00 -8.82 40.36
CA ARG A 611 -9.34 -7.65 39.73
C ARG A 611 -7.81 -7.65 39.77
N ARG A 612 -7.16 -8.61 40.42
CA ARG A 612 -5.68 -8.72 40.33
C ARG A 612 -5.29 -9.51 39.09
N THR A 613 -4.51 -8.87 38.21
CA THR A 613 -3.96 -9.45 36.97
C THR A 613 -2.97 -10.59 37.23
N LEU A 614 -2.35 -10.64 38.42
CA LEU A 614 -1.49 -11.74 38.88
C LEU A 614 -1.76 -12.01 40.36
N ARG A 615 -1.98 -13.28 40.71
CA ARG A 615 -2.14 -13.75 42.10
C ARG A 615 -0.90 -14.50 42.55
N VAL A 616 -0.38 -14.18 43.73
CA VAL A 616 0.77 -14.90 44.31
C VAL A 616 0.23 -15.84 45.39
N LEU A 617 0.45 -17.14 45.22
CA LEU A 617 -0.03 -18.18 46.13
C LEU A 617 1.14 -19.04 46.62
N SER A 618 0.97 -19.69 47.76
CA SER A 618 1.90 -20.70 48.27
C SER A 618 1.10 -21.95 48.60
N SER A 619 1.56 -23.12 48.16
CA SER A 619 0.90 -24.40 48.43
C SER A 619 1.92 -25.48 48.76
N GLU A 620 1.53 -26.43 49.62
CA GLU A 620 2.30 -27.63 49.87
C GLU A 620 2.01 -28.67 48.79
N CYS A 621 3.07 -29.20 48.20
CA CYS A 621 3.02 -30.25 47.19
C CYS A 621 3.18 -31.60 47.88
N LYS A 622 2.15 -32.44 47.81
CA LYS A 622 2.07 -33.75 48.48
C LYS A 622 2.45 -34.89 47.56
#